data_AF-A0A917KBE3-F1
#
_entry.id   AF-A0A917KBE3-F1
#
_cell.length_a   1.000
_cell.length_b   1.000
_cell.length_c   1.000
_cell.angle_alpha   90.00
_cell.angle_beta   90.00
_cell.angle_gamma   90.00
#
_symmetry.space_group_name_H-M   'P 1'
#
loop_
_entity.id
_entity.type
_entity.pdbx_description
1 polymer ?
#
loop_
_entity_poly.entity_id
_entity_poly.type
_entity_poly.pdbx_seq_one_letter_code
_entity_poly.pdbx_strand_id
1 'polypeptide(L)'
;MNAIRTYVVGAVVLGLIACIVSIAFGGHPSQVHTIVGLVLDAVFLVWAFLAGRAAKRQGGKPMWTGALTGAVYGFVEALAGFFIHIDASVFKGTNLPPDQVARAVEISNSTWAHVLAVVAAVLEMGVLGLIAGLIGGAMTRREGDANDV
;
A
#
# COMPACT_ATOMS: atom_id res chain seq x y z
N MET A 1 0.88 -23.70 -0.26
CA MET A 1 1.29 -22.87 0.91
C MET A 1 2.52 -22.01 0.64
N ASN A 2 3.56 -22.50 -0.05
CA ASN A 2 4.79 -21.72 -0.27
C ASN A 2 4.58 -20.45 -1.11
N ALA A 3 3.72 -20.47 -2.15
CA ALA A 3 3.52 -19.29 -2.99
C ALA A 3 2.88 -18.12 -2.24
N ILE A 4 1.87 -18.36 -1.39
CA ILE A 4 1.23 -17.30 -0.60
C ILE A 4 2.27 -16.57 0.26
N ARG A 5 3.17 -17.33 0.91
CA ARG A 5 4.28 -16.75 1.68
C ARG A 5 5.18 -15.89 0.79
N THR A 6 5.54 -16.36 -0.41
CA THR A 6 6.34 -15.59 -1.37
C THR A 6 5.68 -14.25 -1.71
N TYR A 7 4.37 -14.22 -1.96
CA TYR A 7 3.68 -12.97 -2.30
C TYR A 7 3.59 -12.01 -1.12
N VAL A 8 3.32 -12.50 0.09
CA VAL A 8 3.30 -11.67 1.30
C VAL A 8 4.70 -11.10 1.60
N VAL A 9 5.75 -11.92 1.51
CA VAL A 9 7.14 -11.44 1.66
C VAL A 9 7.49 -10.41 0.58
N GLY A 10 7.08 -10.65 -0.67
CA GLY A 10 7.25 -9.68 -1.75
C GLY A 10 6.54 -8.36 -1.46
N ALA A 11 5.33 -8.39 -0.88
CA ALA A 11 4.63 -7.18 -0.45
C ALA A 11 5.34 -6.44 0.68
N VAL A 12 5.96 -7.15 1.63
CA VAL A 12 6.83 -6.51 2.64
C VAL A 12 8.01 -5.80 1.96
N VAL A 13 8.68 -6.46 1.01
CA VAL A 13 9.82 -5.86 0.30
C VAL A 13 9.40 -4.63 -0.51
N LEU A 14 8.29 -4.72 -1.25
CA LEU A 14 7.75 -3.58 -2.00
C LEU A 14 7.33 -2.45 -1.07
N GLY A 15 6.67 -2.75 0.05
CA GLY A 15 6.29 -1.76 1.04
C GLY A 15 7.50 -1.10 1.71
N LEU A 16 8.58 -1.85 1.95
CA LEU A 16 9.85 -1.28 2.46
C LEU A 16 10.49 -0.33 1.45
N ILE A 17 10.47 -0.68 0.16
CA ILE A 17 10.97 0.19 -0.91
C ILE A 17 10.13 1.48 -0.95
N ALA A 18 8.80 1.37 -0.94
CA ALA A 18 7.90 2.51 -0.90
C ALA A 18 8.15 3.39 0.33
N CYS A 19 8.28 2.76 1.51
CA CYS A 19 8.60 3.45 2.76
C CYS A 19 9.92 4.24 2.67
N ILE A 20 11.00 3.62 2.17
CA ILE A 20 12.31 4.28 2.00
C ILE A 20 12.20 5.45 1.02
N VAL A 21 11.47 5.28 -0.09
CA VAL A 21 11.23 6.35 -1.06
C VAL A 21 10.48 7.50 -0.38
N SER A 22 9.40 7.23 0.34
CA SER A 22 8.63 8.25 1.05
C SER A 22 9.47 8.98 2.08
N ILE A 23 10.33 8.29 2.83
CA ILE A 23 11.25 8.94 3.79
C ILE A 23 12.25 9.83 3.06
N ALA A 24 12.83 9.36 1.95
CA ALA A 24 13.83 10.11 1.18
C ALA A 24 13.25 11.42 0.57
N PHE A 25 11.96 11.43 0.25
CA PHE A 25 11.30 12.57 -0.40
C PHE A 25 10.29 13.33 0.48
N GLY A 26 9.99 12.84 1.69
CA GLY A 26 8.84 13.25 2.51
C GLY A 26 8.83 14.71 2.98
N GLY A 27 9.94 15.43 2.89
CA GLY A 27 10.03 16.87 3.20
C GLY A 27 9.87 17.79 1.98
N HIS A 28 9.84 17.24 0.76
CA HIS A 28 9.82 18.02 -0.48
C HIS A 28 8.84 17.39 -1.47
N PRO A 29 7.54 17.73 -1.42
CA PRO A 29 6.57 17.24 -2.39
C PRO A 29 7.02 17.65 -3.79
N SER A 30 7.53 16.67 -4.54
CA SER A 30 8.03 16.82 -5.90
C SER A 30 7.22 15.92 -6.82
N GLN A 31 7.07 16.32 -8.09
CA GLN A 31 6.40 15.49 -9.09
C GLN A 31 7.05 14.10 -9.21
N VAL A 32 8.37 14.02 -8.99
CA VAL A 32 9.13 12.77 -9.00
C VAL A 32 8.62 11.83 -7.91
N HIS A 33 8.45 12.30 -6.67
CA HIS A 33 7.93 11.49 -5.58
C HIS A 33 6.55 10.91 -5.90
N THR A 34 5.64 11.75 -6.43
CA THR A 34 4.30 11.30 -6.84
C THR A 34 4.35 10.24 -7.94
N ILE A 35 5.18 10.44 -8.98
CA ILE A 35 5.30 9.48 -10.07
C ILE A 35 5.87 8.15 -9.58
N VAL A 36 6.91 8.18 -8.74
CA VAL A 36 7.52 6.96 -8.19
C VAL A 36 6.52 6.20 -7.31
N GLY A 37 5.76 6.90 -6.46
CA GLY A 37 4.71 6.29 -5.64
C GLY A 37 3.66 5.57 -6.51
N LEU A 38 3.14 6.26 -7.54
CA LEU A 38 2.17 5.66 -8.46
C LEU A 38 2.71 4.43 -9.19
N VAL A 39 4.00 4.44 -9.56
CA VAL A 39 4.64 3.27 -10.18
C VAL A 39 4.74 2.11 -9.18
N LEU A 40 5.10 2.37 -7.93
CA LEU A 40 5.17 1.34 -6.89
C LEU A 40 3.80 0.73 -6.61
N ASP A 41 2.75 1.55 -6.54
CA ASP A 41 1.37 1.08 -6.37
C ASP A 41 0.92 0.22 -7.55
N ALA A 42 1.22 0.63 -8.78
CA ALA A 42 0.92 -0.16 -9.97
C ALA A 42 1.64 -1.52 -9.95
N VAL A 43 2.93 -1.54 -9.57
CA VAL A 43 3.71 -2.77 -9.41
C VAL A 43 3.10 -3.66 -8.32
N PHE A 44 2.71 -3.07 -7.19
CA PHE A 44 2.02 -3.77 -6.13
C PHE A 44 0.68 -4.38 -6.59
N LEU A 45 -0.13 -3.66 -7.36
CA LEU A 45 -1.42 -4.19 -7.87
C LEU A 45 -1.21 -5.41 -8.77
N VAL A 46 -0.18 -5.37 -9.64
CA VAL A 46 0.21 -6.54 -10.43
C VAL A 46 0.64 -7.69 -9.51
N TRP A 47 1.39 -7.39 -8.45
CA TRP A 47 1.81 -8.39 -7.46
C TRP A 47 0.63 -9.04 -6.74
N ALA A 48 -0.36 -8.25 -6.28
CA ALA A 48 -1.58 -8.72 -5.64
C ALA A 48 -2.46 -9.55 -6.60
N PHE A 49 -2.53 -9.14 -7.88
CA PHE A 49 -3.17 -9.93 -8.94
C PHE A 49 -2.50 -11.30 -9.09
N LEU A 50 -1.18 -11.36 -9.18
CA LEU A 50 -0.43 -12.62 -9.26
C LEU A 50 -0.62 -13.49 -8.02
N ALA A 51 -0.68 -12.88 -6.83
CA ALA A 51 -0.98 -13.57 -5.58
C ALA A 51 -2.36 -14.26 -5.63
N GLY A 52 -3.37 -13.56 -6.14
CA GLY A 52 -4.71 -14.10 -6.37
C GLY A 52 -4.72 -15.29 -7.34
N ARG A 53 -3.99 -15.18 -8.46
CA ARG A 53 -3.83 -16.29 -9.42
C ARG A 53 -3.22 -17.53 -8.76
N ALA A 54 -2.13 -17.33 -8.03
CA ALA A 54 -1.41 -18.41 -7.36
C ALA A 54 -2.27 -19.08 -6.28
N ALA A 55 -3.01 -18.28 -5.51
CA ALA A 55 -3.97 -18.80 -4.53
C ALA A 55 -5.03 -19.68 -5.20
N LYS A 56 -5.62 -19.24 -6.32
CA LYS A 56 -6.62 -20.03 -7.07
C LYS A 56 -6.06 -21.37 -7.54
N ARG A 57 -4.87 -21.39 -8.13
CA ARG A 57 -4.20 -22.63 -8.60
C ARG A 57 -4.00 -23.63 -7.46
N GLN A 58 -3.67 -23.14 -6.27
CA GLN A 58 -3.46 -23.97 -5.07
C GLN A 58 -4.76 -24.30 -4.31
N GLY A 59 -5.94 -23.97 -4.84
CA GLY A 59 -7.22 -24.18 -4.18
C GLY A 59 -7.50 -23.27 -2.98
N GLY A 60 -6.72 -22.19 -2.81
CA GLY A 60 -6.91 -21.16 -1.80
C GLY A 60 -7.99 -20.14 -2.17
N LYS A 61 -8.11 -19.09 -1.36
CA LYS A 61 -9.07 -17.99 -1.55
C LYS A 61 -8.35 -16.76 -2.14
N PRO A 62 -8.53 -16.43 -3.44
CA PRO A 62 -7.81 -15.34 -4.11
C PRO A 62 -8.06 -13.97 -3.48
N MET A 63 -9.33 -13.68 -3.18
CA MET A 63 -9.78 -12.45 -2.53
C MET A 63 -9.01 -12.17 -1.22
N TRP A 64 -9.00 -13.13 -0.30
CA TRP A 64 -8.32 -12.99 1.00
C TRP A 64 -6.80 -12.93 0.87
N THR A 65 -6.23 -13.62 -0.12
CA THR A 65 -4.79 -13.57 -0.38
C THR A 65 -4.38 -12.19 -0.89
N GLY A 66 -5.14 -11.63 -1.83
CA GLY A 66 -4.94 -10.26 -2.31
C GLY A 66 -5.11 -9.23 -1.19
N ALA A 67 -6.16 -9.36 -0.38
CA ALA A 67 -6.42 -8.48 0.75
C ALA A 67 -5.27 -8.47 1.77
N LEU A 68 -4.77 -9.65 2.16
CA LEU A 68 -3.64 -9.78 3.08
C LEU A 68 -2.37 -9.18 2.49
N THR A 69 -2.09 -9.44 1.21
CA THR A 69 -0.92 -8.90 0.51
C THR A 69 -0.97 -7.37 0.50
N GLY A 70 -2.14 -6.79 0.24
CA GLY A 70 -2.33 -5.34 0.27
C GLY A 70 -2.27 -4.71 1.65
N ALA A 71 -2.91 -5.32 2.65
CA ALA A 71 -2.83 -4.86 4.02
C ALA A 71 -1.38 -4.81 4.53
N VAL A 72 -0.57 -5.82 4.19
CA VAL A 72 0.85 -5.87 4.56
C VAL A 72 1.66 -4.79 3.83
N TYR A 73 1.44 -4.60 2.53
CA TYR A 73 2.09 -3.52 1.77
C TYR A 73 1.76 -2.15 2.39
N GLY A 74 0.47 -1.83 2.54
CA GLY A 74 0.03 -0.54 3.06
C GLY A 74 0.47 -0.29 4.51
N PHE A 75 0.54 -1.33 5.34
CA PHE A 75 1.12 -1.22 6.68
C PHE A 75 2.57 -0.76 6.64
N VAL A 76 3.40 -1.45 5.84
CA VAL A 76 4.86 -1.20 5.81
C VAL A 76 5.17 0.14 5.17
N GLU A 77 4.49 0.49 4.07
CA GLU A 77 4.65 1.78 3.40
C GLU A 77 4.31 2.94 4.35
N ALA A 78 3.17 2.87 5.04
CA ALA A 78 2.70 3.94 5.92
C ALA A 78 3.57 4.17 7.16
N LEU A 79 4.49 3.26 7.48
CA LEU A 79 5.50 3.50 8.53
C LEU A 79 6.37 4.72 8.22
N ALA A 80 6.53 5.09 6.94
CA ALA A 80 7.24 6.31 6.55
C ALA A 80 6.70 7.55 7.26
N GLY A 81 5.39 7.60 7.53
CA GLY A 81 4.75 8.70 8.24
C GLY A 81 5.38 9.00 9.60
N PHE A 82 5.88 7.99 10.32
CA PHE A 82 6.54 8.18 11.63
C PHE A 82 7.93 8.82 11.54
N PHE A 83 8.53 8.84 10.35
CA PHE A 83 9.86 9.37 10.11
C PHE A 83 9.85 10.70 9.38
N ILE A 84 8.70 11.10 8.84
CA ILE A 84 8.53 12.35 8.09
C ILE A 84 7.93 13.40 9.01
N HIS A 85 8.63 14.53 9.16
CA HIS A 85 8.13 15.67 9.90
C HIS A 85 7.59 16.72 8.94
N ILE A 86 6.33 17.11 9.13
CA ILE A 86 5.68 18.16 8.33
C ILE A 86 6.00 19.51 8.94
N ASP A 87 6.46 20.44 8.12
CA ASP A 87 6.69 21.82 8.53
C ASP A 87 5.59 22.77 7.99
N ALA A 88 5.62 24.02 8.45
CA ALA A 88 4.68 25.05 8.00
C ALA A 88 4.83 25.38 6.50
N SER A 89 5.95 25.02 5.86
CA SER A 89 6.19 25.31 4.45
C SER A 89 5.29 24.50 3.52
N VAL A 90 4.80 23.34 3.98
CA VAL A 90 3.79 22.53 3.26
C VAL A 90 2.46 23.29 3.11
N PHE A 91 2.16 24.22 4.02
CA PHE A 91 0.96 25.06 3.97
C PHE A 91 1.18 26.39 3.25
N LYS A 92 2.35 26.60 2.65
CA LYS A 92 2.67 27.82 1.91
C LYS A 92 1.75 27.94 0.69
N GLY A 93 1.04 29.06 0.59
CA GLY A 93 0.04 29.30 -0.47
C GLY A 93 -1.40 28.96 -0.06
N THR A 94 -1.61 28.45 1.15
CA THR A 94 -2.96 28.40 1.75
C THR A 94 -3.33 29.76 2.35
N ASN A 95 -4.62 30.10 2.36
CA ASN A 95 -5.14 31.31 3.02
C ASN A 95 -5.39 31.10 4.52
N LEU A 96 -4.65 30.17 5.15
CA LEU A 96 -4.83 29.84 6.56
C LEU A 96 -4.14 30.87 7.46
N PRO A 97 -4.82 31.36 8.52
CA PRO A 97 -4.19 32.13 9.58
C PRO A 97 -3.00 31.39 10.22
N PRO A 98 -1.95 32.10 10.71
CA PRO A 98 -0.76 31.47 11.28
C PRO A 98 -1.02 30.51 12.43
N ASP A 99 -2.02 30.80 13.28
CA ASP A 99 -2.46 29.95 14.38
C ASP A 99 -3.09 28.64 13.88
N GLN A 100 -3.82 28.69 12.77
CA GLN A 100 -4.39 27.49 12.13
C GLN A 100 -3.31 26.65 11.47
N VAL A 101 -2.30 27.27 10.86
CA VAL A 101 -1.12 26.56 10.30
C VAL A 101 -0.35 25.85 11.41
N ALA A 102 -0.08 26.54 12.53
CA ALA A 102 0.61 25.95 13.68
C ALA A 102 -0.14 24.73 14.23
N ARG A 103 -1.47 24.86 14.39
CA ARG A 103 -2.32 23.76 14.84
C ARG A 103 -2.37 22.60 13.84
N ALA A 104 -2.41 22.89 12.54
CA ALA A 104 -2.39 21.86 11.50
C ALA A 104 -1.07 21.09 11.49
N VAL A 105 0.06 21.79 11.64
CA VAL A 105 1.39 21.18 11.78
C VAL A 105 1.45 20.29 13.03
N GLU A 106 0.98 20.78 14.18
CA GLU A 106 0.95 20.00 15.42
C GLU A 106 0.12 18.72 15.29
N ILE A 107 -1.10 18.82 14.71
CA ILE A 107 -1.97 17.67 14.48
C ILE A 107 -1.29 16.68 13.51
N SER A 108 -0.71 17.18 12.42
CA SER A 108 -0.12 16.33 11.38
C SER A 108 1.10 15.54 11.86
N ASN A 109 1.83 16.07 12.85
CA ASN A 109 2.98 15.40 13.46
C ASN A 109 2.62 14.64 14.75
N SER A 110 1.34 14.56 15.10
CA SER A 110 0.89 13.83 16.29
C SER A 110 0.95 12.32 16.06
N THR A 111 1.26 11.56 17.11
CA THR A 111 1.26 10.09 17.06
C THR A 111 -0.08 9.54 16.56
N TRP A 112 -1.19 10.19 16.93
CA TRP A 112 -2.53 9.74 16.52
C TRP A 112 -2.78 9.93 15.02
N ALA A 113 -2.29 11.02 14.43
CA ALA A 113 -2.37 11.22 12.98
C ALA A 113 -1.61 10.12 12.22
N HIS A 114 -0.40 9.76 12.67
CA HIS A 114 0.36 8.66 12.06
C HIS A 114 -0.32 7.30 12.21
N VAL A 115 -0.89 7.01 13.39
CA VAL A 115 -1.65 5.75 13.60
C VAL A 115 -2.87 5.69 12.67
N LEU A 116 -3.63 6.78 12.56
CA LEU A 116 -4.78 6.83 11.65
C LEU A 116 -4.35 6.70 10.19
N ALA A 117 -3.22 7.30 9.80
CA ALA A 117 -2.67 7.15 8.46
C ALA A 117 -2.30 5.69 8.15
N VAL A 118 -1.66 4.98 9.09
CA VAL A 118 -1.38 3.54 8.94
C VAL A 118 -2.67 2.73 8.79
N VAL A 119 -3.67 2.98 9.63
CA VAL A 119 -4.96 2.27 9.52
C VAL A 119 -5.62 2.54 8.17
N ALA A 120 -5.63 3.80 7.72
CA ALA A 120 -6.18 4.17 6.42
C ALA A 120 -5.46 3.46 5.28
N ALA A 121 -4.12 3.46 5.27
CA ALA A 121 -3.30 2.79 4.26
C ALA A 121 -3.51 1.27 4.25
N VAL A 122 -3.61 0.63 5.42
CA VAL A 122 -3.91 -0.81 5.54
C VAL A 122 -5.27 -1.13 4.93
N LEU A 123 -6.29 -0.31 5.19
CA LEU A 123 -7.63 -0.51 4.65
C LEU A 123 -7.67 -0.25 3.14
N GLU A 124 -7.10 0.85 2.69
CA GLU A 124 -7.02 1.24 1.28
C GLU A 124 -6.32 0.16 0.46
N MET A 125 -5.07 -0.16 0.82
CA MET A 125 -4.28 -1.15 0.10
C MET A 125 -4.83 -2.56 0.28
N GLY A 126 -5.45 -2.86 1.43
CA GLY A 126 -6.19 -4.10 1.65
C GLY A 126 -7.36 -4.26 0.68
N VAL A 127 -8.16 -3.22 0.47
CA VAL A 127 -9.28 -3.24 -0.49
C VAL A 127 -8.79 -3.31 -1.93
N LEU A 128 -7.78 -2.53 -2.29
CA LEU A 128 -7.19 -2.58 -3.64
C LEU A 128 -6.56 -3.94 -3.94
N GLY A 129 -5.82 -4.50 -2.99
CA GLY A 129 -5.26 -5.83 -3.07
C GLY A 129 -6.33 -6.91 -3.16
N LEU A 130 -7.44 -6.77 -2.43
CA LEU A 130 -8.60 -7.65 -2.50
C LEU A 130 -9.17 -7.70 -3.92
N ILE A 131 -9.41 -6.53 -4.53
CA ILE A 131 -9.95 -6.39 -5.89
C ILE A 131 -8.99 -7.02 -6.90
N ALA A 132 -7.70 -6.65 -6.85
CA ALA A 132 -6.69 -7.20 -7.75
C ALA A 132 -6.56 -8.73 -7.61
N GLY A 133 -6.54 -9.24 -6.39
CA GLY A 133 -6.49 -10.67 -6.11
C GLY A 133 -7.73 -11.43 -6.57
N LEU A 134 -8.92 -10.83 -6.44
CA LEU A 134 -10.17 -11.39 -6.97
C LEU A 134 -10.11 -11.49 -8.50
N ILE A 135 -9.68 -10.43 -9.19
CA ILE A 135 -9.54 -10.40 -10.65
C ILE A 135 -8.54 -11.48 -11.11
N GLY A 136 -7.38 -11.57 -10.46
CA GLY A 136 -6.40 -12.62 -10.75
C GLY A 136 -6.95 -14.03 -10.55
N GLY A 137 -7.67 -14.25 -9.45
CA GLY A 137 -8.35 -15.51 -9.20
C GLY A 137 -9.39 -15.87 -10.25
N ALA A 138 -10.20 -14.90 -10.68
CA ALA A 138 -11.24 -15.10 -11.69
C ALA A 138 -10.68 -15.43 -13.08
N MET A 139 -9.54 -14.84 -13.44
CA MET A 139 -8.85 -15.08 -14.71
C MET A 139 -8.02 -16.38 -14.74
N THR A 140 -8.06 -17.20 -13.68
CA THR A 140 -7.23 -18.41 -13.57
C THR A 140 -8.09 -19.63 -13.28
N ARG A 141 -7.91 -20.70 -14.07
CA ARG A 141 -8.50 -22.02 -13.80
C ARG A 141 -7.72 -22.76 -12.73
N ARG A 142 -8.39 -23.63 -11.97
CA ARG A 142 -7.73 -24.47 -10.98
C ARG A 142 -6.98 -25.61 -11.68
N GLU A 143 -5.82 -25.99 -11.16
CA GLU A 143 -5.14 -27.21 -11.59
C GLU A 143 -6.01 -28.40 -11.17
N GLY A 144 -6.59 -29.10 -12.15
CA GLY A 144 -7.61 -30.14 -11.95
C GLY A 144 -8.84 -29.97 -12.86
N ASP A 145 -9.34 -28.74 -13.00
CA ASP A 145 -10.52 -28.44 -13.84
C ASP A 145 -10.26 -28.65 -15.35
N ALA A 146 -8.99 -28.81 -15.75
CA ALA A 146 -8.59 -29.02 -17.14
C ALA A 146 -8.73 -30.50 -17.59
N ASN A 147 -8.88 -31.43 -16.65
CA ASN A 147 -9.03 -32.86 -16.94
C ASN A 147 -10.51 -33.30 -17.04
N ASP A 148 -11.45 -32.37 -16.83
CA ASP A 148 -12.90 -32.60 -16.90
C ASP A 148 -13.50 -32.21 -18.28
N VAL A 149 -12.68 -32.21 -19.33
CA VAL A 149 -13.10 -31.99 -20.73
C VAL A 149 -12.71 -33.17 -21.60
#